data_AF-A0AAV5LRK2-F1
#
_entry.id   AF-A0AAV5LRK2-F1
#
_cell.length_a   1.000
_cell.length_b   1.000
_cell.length_c   1.000
_cell.angle_alpha   90.00
_cell.angle_beta   90.00
_cell.angle_gamma   90.00
#
_symmetry.space_group_name_H-M   'P 1'
#
loop_
_entity.id
_entity.type
_entity.pdbx_description
1 polymer ?
#
loop_
_entity_poly.entity_id
_entity_poly.type
_entity_poly.pdbx_seq_one_letter_code
_entity_poly.pdbx_strand_id
1 'polypeptide(L)'
;MPGRYSYSKIKKITNGFKEKLGEGGFGQVYKAKLQSGHLAAIKMLGKSKATGQDFFNEVATIGRIHHVNVVQMFGFCAEESKHALVYDFMPNGSLDKHIFSAEGNIATLGWENLYKISLGVAREIEYLHRGCDMQILHFDIKPHNILLDENFIPIISDFGLAKLYPAKGNTVLLIAARGTLGYMAPELLYKNLGSVSYKVDVYSYKMLLMEMASRRKNVSPFAEHSSQIYFPSWASEQLNKGIDLEIREATEDQKRIAKKMIIVALWCIQMKPIDRPSMNKVIEMLEAELESLQMPPTPFQLYPHATQWDDVTEKTYLRESTSFSSCNDTEIESITLLGNEN
;
A
#
# COMPACT_ATOMS: atom_id res chain seq x y z
N MET A 1 -7.47 -21.88 -14.60
CA MET A 1 -8.62 -21.07 -14.15
C MET A 1 -8.96 -21.47 -12.71
N PRO A 2 -9.27 -20.51 -11.82
CA PRO A 2 -9.61 -20.77 -10.43
C PRO A 2 -10.89 -21.62 -10.29
N GLY A 3 -10.95 -22.51 -9.29
CA GLY A 3 -12.11 -23.38 -9.06
C GLY A 3 -13.30 -22.66 -8.42
N ARG A 4 -14.54 -23.10 -8.71
CA ARG A 4 -15.75 -22.56 -8.08
C ARG A 4 -16.10 -23.35 -6.82
N TYR A 5 -16.32 -22.64 -5.72
CA TYR A 5 -16.74 -23.18 -4.43
C TYR A 5 -18.19 -22.75 -4.14
N SER A 6 -18.94 -23.61 -3.45
CA SER A 6 -20.22 -23.23 -2.86
C SER A 6 -20.04 -22.57 -1.50
N TYR A 7 -20.98 -21.74 -1.06
CA TYR A 7 -20.88 -21.10 0.25
C TYR A 7 -20.89 -22.13 1.39
N SER A 8 -21.68 -23.20 1.25
CA SER A 8 -21.69 -24.33 2.19
C SER A 8 -20.30 -24.96 2.32
N LYS A 9 -19.59 -25.12 1.19
CA LYS A 9 -18.21 -25.61 1.18
C LYS A 9 -17.27 -24.63 1.89
N ILE A 10 -17.36 -23.33 1.60
CA ILE A 10 -16.57 -22.29 2.26
C ILE A 10 -16.77 -22.34 3.77
N LYS A 11 -18.02 -22.35 4.25
CA LYS A 11 -18.35 -22.45 5.67
C LYS A 11 -17.78 -23.71 6.31
N LYS A 12 -17.76 -24.84 5.59
CA LYS A 12 -17.19 -26.09 6.09
C LYS A 12 -15.67 -26.02 6.24
N ILE A 13 -14.95 -25.53 5.23
CA ILE A 13 -13.47 -25.49 5.25
C ILE A 13 -12.90 -24.46 6.22
N THR A 14 -13.68 -23.43 6.58
CA THR A 14 -13.34 -22.44 7.62
C THR A 14 -13.79 -22.86 9.02
N ASN A 15 -14.35 -24.07 9.17
CA ASN A 15 -14.95 -24.54 10.42
C ASN A 15 -15.97 -23.54 11.01
N GLY A 16 -16.85 -23.02 10.15
CA GLY A 16 -17.83 -21.99 10.54
C GLY A 16 -17.22 -20.61 10.77
N PHE A 17 -16.14 -20.26 10.05
CA PHE A 17 -15.44 -18.97 10.18
C PHE A 17 -14.78 -18.75 11.54
N LYS A 18 -14.27 -19.83 12.15
CA LYS A 18 -13.76 -19.83 13.54
C LYS A 18 -12.48 -19.01 13.72
N GLU A 19 -11.53 -19.13 12.81
CA GLU A 19 -10.21 -18.49 12.93
C GLU A 19 -10.11 -17.30 11.97
N LYS A 20 -10.30 -16.10 12.51
CA LYS A 20 -10.19 -14.83 11.77
C LYS A 20 -8.73 -14.39 11.73
N LEU A 21 -8.23 -14.10 10.53
CA LEU A 21 -6.86 -13.66 10.26
C LEU A 21 -6.74 -12.13 10.19
N GLY A 22 -7.83 -11.46 9.78
CA GLY A 22 -7.86 -10.00 9.64
C GLY A 22 -9.22 -9.48 9.16
N GLU A 23 -9.38 -8.17 9.20
CA GLU A 23 -10.53 -7.43 8.68
C GLU A 23 -10.08 -6.05 8.18
N GLY A 24 -10.72 -5.57 7.11
CA GLY A 24 -10.49 -4.24 6.56
C GLY A 24 -11.63 -3.79 5.66
N GLY A 25 -11.40 -2.71 4.89
CA GLY A 25 -12.41 -2.12 4.00
C GLY A 25 -12.96 -3.08 2.94
N PHE A 26 -12.21 -4.12 2.60
CA PHE A 26 -12.60 -5.14 1.61
C PHE A 26 -13.29 -6.37 2.23
N GLY A 27 -13.43 -6.44 3.56
CA GLY A 27 -14.13 -7.54 4.24
C GLY A 27 -13.26 -8.28 5.25
N GLN A 28 -13.58 -9.56 5.50
CA GLN A 28 -13.00 -10.37 6.57
C GLN A 28 -12.24 -11.56 6.01
N VAL A 29 -11.07 -11.87 6.57
CA VAL A 29 -10.22 -12.98 6.13
C VAL A 29 -10.18 -14.05 7.21
N TYR A 30 -10.36 -15.31 6.81
CA TYR A 30 -10.36 -16.46 7.72
C TYR A 30 -9.40 -17.53 7.27
N LYS A 31 -8.83 -18.27 8.22
CA LYS A 31 -8.05 -19.46 7.91
C LYS A 31 -8.98 -20.61 7.56
N ALA A 32 -8.55 -21.43 6.61
CA ALA A 32 -9.23 -22.63 6.21
C ALA A 32 -8.24 -23.78 5.99
N LYS A 33 -8.78 -25.00 6.02
CA LYS A 33 -8.06 -26.21 5.60
C LYS A 33 -8.83 -26.86 4.46
N LEU A 34 -8.20 -26.93 3.29
CA LEU A 34 -8.77 -27.60 2.12
C LEU A 34 -8.86 -29.11 2.36
N GLN A 35 -9.62 -29.82 1.53
CA GLN A 35 -9.74 -31.28 1.62
C GLN A 35 -8.41 -31.99 1.41
N SER A 36 -7.49 -31.41 0.63
CA SER A 36 -6.13 -31.89 0.44
C SER A 36 -5.28 -31.80 1.71
N GLY A 37 -5.74 -31.09 2.75
CA GLY A 37 -4.96 -30.74 3.93
C GLY A 37 -4.20 -29.42 3.80
N HIS A 38 -4.13 -28.85 2.59
CA HIS A 38 -3.50 -27.55 2.31
C HIS A 38 -4.20 -26.41 3.07
N LEU A 39 -3.41 -25.49 3.65
CA LEU A 39 -3.96 -24.32 4.35
C LEU A 39 -4.34 -23.25 3.34
N ALA A 40 -5.44 -22.54 3.61
CA ALA A 40 -5.92 -21.48 2.73
C ALA A 40 -6.38 -20.26 3.55
N ALA A 41 -6.39 -19.10 2.91
CA ALA A 41 -7.01 -17.89 3.42
C ALA A 41 -8.29 -17.59 2.62
N ILE A 42 -9.40 -17.41 3.33
CA ILE A 42 -10.71 -17.13 2.75
C ILE A 42 -11.06 -15.67 3.01
N LYS A 43 -10.98 -14.84 1.97
CA LYS A 43 -11.42 -13.44 2.02
C LYS A 43 -12.90 -13.37 1.69
N MET A 44 -13.73 -13.17 2.70
CA MET A 44 -15.15 -12.88 2.59
C MET A 44 -15.35 -11.40 2.30
N LEU A 45 -15.95 -11.07 1.16
CA LEU A 45 -16.20 -9.69 0.79
C LEU A 45 -17.55 -9.24 1.38
N GLY A 46 -17.53 -8.22 2.23
CA GLY A 46 -18.71 -7.68 2.90
C GLY A 46 -19.51 -6.72 2.03
N LYS A 47 -20.80 -6.51 2.36
CA LYS A 47 -21.69 -5.57 1.65
C LYS A 47 -21.35 -4.08 1.84
N SER A 48 -20.51 -3.73 2.82
CA SER A 48 -20.52 -2.38 3.41
C SER A 48 -19.57 -1.36 2.76
N LYS A 49 -18.57 -1.75 1.96
CA LYS A 49 -17.67 -0.77 1.28
C LYS A 49 -17.06 -1.26 -0.04
N ALA A 50 -16.84 -2.56 -0.21
CA ALA A 50 -16.41 -3.12 -1.48
C ALA A 50 -17.60 -3.13 -2.45
N THR A 51 -17.47 -2.46 -3.59
CA THR A 51 -18.45 -2.66 -4.65
C THR A 51 -18.32 -4.10 -5.14
N GLY A 52 -19.40 -4.74 -5.59
CA GLY A 52 -19.29 -6.07 -6.24
C GLY A 52 -18.24 -6.08 -7.37
N GLN A 53 -17.90 -4.91 -7.91
CA GLN A 53 -16.81 -4.71 -8.87
C GLN A 53 -15.42 -5.10 -8.36
N ASP A 54 -15.11 -4.94 -7.07
CA ASP A 54 -13.79 -5.29 -6.52
C ASP A 54 -13.57 -6.80 -6.57
N PHE A 55 -14.61 -7.59 -6.25
CA PHE A 55 -14.61 -9.05 -6.44
C PHE A 55 -14.30 -9.43 -7.89
N PHE A 56 -15.05 -8.87 -8.84
CA PHE A 56 -14.87 -9.19 -10.25
C PHE A 56 -13.51 -8.72 -10.78
N ASN A 57 -13.02 -7.56 -10.34
CA ASN A 57 -11.68 -7.07 -10.67
C ASN A 57 -10.61 -8.04 -10.15
N GLU A 58 -10.71 -8.45 -8.89
CA GLU A 58 -9.72 -9.34 -8.27
C GLU A 58 -9.69 -10.69 -9.01
N VAL A 59 -10.86 -11.32 -9.23
CA VAL A 59 -10.96 -12.59 -10.00
C VAL A 59 -10.42 -12.44 -11.42
N ALA A 60 -10.76 -11.35 -12.12
CA ALA A 60 -10.34 -11.11 -13.50
C ALA A 60 -8.83 -10.81 -13.61
N THR A 61 -8.24 -10.16 -12.61
CA THR A 61 -6.82 -9.80 -12.59
C THR A 61 -5.98 -10.97 -12.14
N ILE A 62 -6.20 -11.48 -10.92
CA ILE A 62 -5.39 -12.54 -10.33
C ILE A 62 -5.48 -13.85 -11.11
N GLY A 63 -6.66 -14.14 -11.70
CA GLY A 63 -6.86 -15.31 -12.55
C GLY A 63 -6.05 -15.31 -13.85
N ARG A 64 -5.43 -14.18 -14.21
CA ARG A 64 -4.55 -14.03 -15.38
C ARG A 64 -3.07 -13.97 -15.01
N ILE A 65 -2.73 -13.81 -13.74
CA ILE A 65 -1.34 -13.73 -13.29
C ILE A 65 -0.84 -15.13 -12.92
N HIS A 66 0.28 -15.54 -13.50
CA HIS A 66 0.98 -16.76 -13.13
C HIS A 66 2.42 -16.39 -12.79
N HIS A 67 2.67 -15.97 -11.55
CA HIS A 67 4.00 -15.60 -11.07
C HIS A 67 4.23 -16.11 -9.66
N VAL A 68 5.47 -16.48 -9.36
CA VAL A 68 5.84 -17.18 -8.11
C VAL A 68 5.67 -16.32 -6.86
N ASN A 69 5.76 -14.98 -6.95
CA ASN A 69 5.56 -14.11 -5.80
C ASN A 69 4.31 -13.20 -5.88
N VAL A 70 3.29 -13.62 -6.65
CA VAL A 70 1.93 -13.10 -6.56
C VAL A 70 1.04 -14.12 -5.86
N VAL A 71 0.15 -13.68 -4.95
CA VAL A 71 -0.65 -14.61 -4.15
C VAL A 71 -1.51 -15.52 -5.04
N GLN A 72 -1.32 -16.83 -4.92
CA GLN A 72 -2.06 -17.78 -5.73
C GLN A 72 -3.53 -17.87 -5.26
N MET A 73 -4.45 -17.63 -6.19
CA MET A 73 -5.88 -17.86 -5.96
C MET A 73 -6.30 -19.26 -6.43
N PHE A 74 -6.72 -20.11 -5.50
CA PHE A 74 -7.22 -21.45 -5.81
C PHE A 74 -8.65 -21.43 -6.34
N GLY A 75 -9.45 -20.45 -5.93
CA GLY A 75 -10.85 -20.42 -6.30
C GLY A 75 -11.64 -19.26 -5.73
N PHE A 76 -12.93 -19.27 -6.02
CA PHE A 76 -13.88 -18.25 -5.55
C PHE A 76 -15.26 -18.85 -5.27
N CYS A 77 -16.05 -18.15 -4.46
CA CYS A 77 -17.47 -18.37 -4.27
C CYS A 77 -18.22 -17.13 -4.74
N ALA A 78 -19.27 -17.34 -5.55
CA ALA A 78 -20.19 -16.31 -5.99
C ALA A 78 -21.61 -16.87 -5.94
N GLU A 79 -22.26 -16.72 -4.78
CA GLU A 79 -23.63 -17.15 -4.51
C GLU A 79 -24.41 -16.00 -3.87
N GLU A 80 -25.41 -15.47 -4.57
CA GLU A 80 -26.24 -14.34 -4.12
C GLU A 80 -25.40 -13.14 -3.65
N SER A 81 -25.41 -12.86 -2.34
CA SER A 81 -24.63 -11.79 -1.71
C SER A 81 -23.38 -12.28 -0.98
N LYS A 82 -23.01 -13.54 -1.19
CA LYS A 82 -21.90 -14.23 -0.52
C LYS A 82 -20.77 -14.43 -1.51
N HIS A 83 -19.87 -13.45 -1.54
CA HIS A 83 -18.66 -13.48 -2.35
C HIS A 83 -17.46 -13.84 -1.48
N ALA A 84 -16.67 -14.81 -1.94
CA ALA A 84 -15.45 -15.22 -1.25
C ALA A 84 -14.33 -15.50 -2.26
N LEU A 85 -13.11 -15.21 -1.86
CA LEU A 85 -11.89 -15.56 -2.60
C LEU A 85 -11.07 -16.53 -1.75
N VAL A 86 -10.53 -17.56 -2.40
CA VAL A 86 -9.78 -18.65 -1.78
C VAL A 86 -8.33 -18.51 -2.22
N TYR A 87 -7.48 -18.12 -1.29
CA TYR A 87 -6.05 -17.90 -1.50
C TYR A 87 -5.20 -18.94 -0.78
N ASP A 88 -3.95 -19.03 -1.19
CA ASP A 88 -2.93 -19.65 -0.36
C ASP A 88 -2.75 -18.93 0.98
N PHE A 89 -2.43 -19.68 2.02
CA PHE A 89 -2.25 -19.15 3.37
C PHE A 89 -0.80 -18.75 3.59
N MET A 90 -0.58 -17.48 3.91
CA MET A 90 0.75 -16.93 4.17
C MET A 90 1.05 -16.99 5.68
N PRO A 91 1.94 -17.89 6.14
CA PRO A 91 2.11 -18.18 7.57
C PRO A 91 2.76 -17.04 8.35
N ASN A 92 3.59 -16.22 7.70
CA ASN A 92 4.23 -15.07 8.33
C ASN A 92 3.35 -13.80 8.25
N GLY A 93 2.15 -13.89 7.68
CA GLY A 93 1.19 -12.79 7.66
C GLY A 93 1.67 -11.59 6.83
N SER A 94 1.12 -10.40 7.15
CA SER A 94 1.38 -9.16 6.44
C SER A 94 2.61 -8.42 6.98
N LEU A 95 3.32 -7.73 6.09
CA LEU A 95 4.58 -7.04 6.38
C LEU A 95 4.43 -5.91 7.42
N ASP A 96 3.27 -5.26 7.50
CA ASP A 96 2.99 -4.24 8.52
C ASP A 96 3.22 -4.75 9.96
N LYS A 97 2.91 -6.02 10.22
CA LYS A 97 3.13 -6.67 11.53
C LYS A 97 4.62 -6.81 11.87
N HIS A 98 5.50 -6.83 10.88
CA HIS A 98 6.95 -6.96 11.06
C HIS A 98 7.67 -5.61 11.11
N ILE A 99 7.06 -4.56 10.54
CA ILE A 99 7.64 -3.19 10.56
C ILE A 99 7.22 -2.43 11.82
N PHE A 100 5.94 -2.53 12.23
CA PHE A 100 5.36 -1.62 13.24
C PHE A 100 5.05 -2.28 14.60
N SER A 101 5.16 -3.59 14.75
CA SER A 101 4.74 -4.22 16.01
C SER A 101 5.70 -3.90 17.15
N ALA A 102 5.16 -3.24 18.18
CA ALA A 102 5.76 -3.07 19.50
C ALA A 102 5.40 -4.21 20.47
N GLU A 103 4.62 -5.21 20.03
CA GLU A 103 3.99 -6.22 20.89
C GLU A 103 4.64 -7.60 20.70
N GLY A 104 5.77 -7.79 21.39
CA GLY A 104 6.12 -8.96 22.22
C GLY A 104 6.14 -10.40 21.68
N ASN A 105 5.60 -10.73 20.50
CA ASN A 105 5.43 -12.13 20.08
C ASN A 105 5.90 -12.47 18.66
N ILE A 106 6.24 -11.47 17.83
CA ILE A 106 6.82 -11.70 16.49
C ILE A 106 8.25 -11.15 16.53
N ALA A 107 9.24 -12.01 16.29
CA ALA A 107 10.62 -11.57 16.16
C ALA A 107 10.69 -10.50 15.06
N THR A 108 11.15 -9.29 15.39
CA THR A 108 11.28 -8.22 14.41
C THR A 108 12.26 -8.66 13.33
N LEU A 109 11.91 -8.44 12.06
CA LEU A 109 12.79 -8.81 10.96
C LEU A 109 14.09 -8.01 11.05
N GLY A 110 15.22 -8.69 10.85
CA GLY A 110 16.51 -8.02 10.72
C GLY A 110 16.54 -7.08 9.51
N TRP A 111 17.38 -6.04 9.56
CA TRP A 111 17.54 -5.06 8.48
C TRP A 111 17.87 -5.69 7.13
N GLU A 112 18.72 -6.71 7.12
CA GLU A 112 19.05 -7.46 5.89
C GLU A 112 17.83 -8.15 5.29
N ASN A 113 16.96 -8.73 6.12
CA ASN A 113 15.73 -9.38 5.66
C ASN A 113 14.74 -8.33 5.15
N LEU A 114 14.58 -7.20 5.84
CA LEU A 114 13.77 -6.08 5.35
C LEU A 114 14.28 -5.57 4.00
N TYR A 115 15.59 -5.47 3.82
CA TYR A 115 16.19 -5.08 2.55
C TYR A 115 15.95 -6.11 1.43
N LYS A 116 16.09 -7.42 1.72
CA LYS A 116 15.75 -8.48 0.76
C LYS A 116 14.26 -8.45 0.38
N ILE A 117 13.39 -8.22 1.36
CA ILE A 117 11.95 -8.07 1.15
C ILE A 117 11.65 -6.86 0.28
N SER A 118 12.27 -5.70 0.53
CA SER A 118 12.02 -4.50 -0.28
C SER A 118 12.41 -4.72 -1.73
N LEU A 119 13.56 -5.36 -1.98
CA LEU A 119 14.01 -5.75 -3.30
C LEU A 119 13.05 -6.76 -3.97
N GLY A 120 12.54 -7.74 -3.21
CA GLY A 120 11.54 -8.69 -3.68
C GLY A 120 10.23 -8.01 -4.10
N VAL A 121 9.72 -7.08 -3.27
CA VAL A 121 8.54 -6.26 -3.61
C VAL A 121 8.80 -5.43 -4.86
N ALA A 122 9.99 -4.83 -5.01
CA ALA A 122 10.31 -4.05 -6.20
C ALA A 122 10.27 -4.89 -7.50
N ARG A 123 10.83 -6.11 -7.45
CA ARG A 123 10.80 -7.08 -8.55
C ARG A 123 9.38 -7.51 -8.91
N GLU A 124 8.55 -7.75 -7.91
CA GLU A 124 7.13 -8.06 -8.09
C GLU A 124 6.36 -6.95 -8.79
N ILE A 125 6.53 -5.69 -8.35
CA ILE A 125 5.86 -4.56 -8.99
C ILE A 125 6.35 -4.38 -10.44
N GLU A 126 7.66 -4.53 -10.70
CA GLU A 126 8.18 -4.51 -12.07
C GLU A 126 7.58 -5.62 -12.94
N TYR A 127 7.41 -6.82 -12.39
CA TYR A 127 6.73 -7.91 -13.08
C TYR A 127 5.28 -7.56 -13.42
N LEU A 128 4.52 -6.96 -12.50
CA LEU A 128 3.17 -6.47 -12.78
C LEU A 128 3.17 -5.40 -13.89
N HIS A 129 4.17 -4.52 -13.91
CA HIS A 129 4.25 -3.41 -14.85
C HIS A 129 4.66 -3.82 -16.26
N ARG A 130 5.57 -4.80 -16.39
CA ARG A 130 6.21 -5.14 -17.68
C ARG A 130 6.41 -6.62 -17.94
N GLY A 131 6.29 -7.49 -16.94
CA GLY A 131 6.47 -8.94 -17.06
C GLY A 131 5.22 -9.70 -17.52
N CYS A 132 4.04 -9.11 -17.39
CA CYS A 132 2.77 -9.68 -17.83
C CYS A 132 2.41 -9.26 -19.27
N ASP A 133 1.61 -10.10 -19.97
CA ASP A 133 1.06 -9.78 -21.31
C ASP A 133 0.24 -8.48 -21.32
N MET A 134 -0.42 -8.19 -20.19
CA MET A 134 -1.08 -6.92 -19.92
C MET A 134 -0.34 -6.23 -18.79
N GLN A 135 -0.17 -4.91 -18.89
CA GLN A 135 0.35 -4.12 -17.79
C GLN A 135 -0.70 -4.05 -16.67
N ILE A 136 -0.29 -4.39 -15.45
CA ILE A 136 -1.16 -4.42 -14.27
C ILE A 136 -0.73 -3.31 -13.33
N LEU A 137 -1.66 -2.39 -13.03
CA LEU A 137 -1.47 -1.36 -12.00
C LEU A 137 -2.22 -1.82 -10.75
N HIS A 138 -1.52 -1.88 -9.63
CA HIS A 138 -2.07 -2.41 -8.38
C HIS A 138 -2.94 -1.39 -7.64
N PHE A 139 -2.50 -0.13 -7.58
CA PHE A 139 -3.12 1.00 -6.87
C PHE A 139 -3.17 0.92 -5.34
N ASP A 140 -2.86 -0.22 -4.73
CA ASP A 140 -2.88 -0.39 -3.27
C ASP A 140 -1.61 -1.05 -2.70
N ILE A 141 -0.44 -0.65 -3.19
CA ILE A 141 0.84 -1.11 -2.63
C ILE A 141 1.05 -0.46 -1.25
N LYS A 142 1.06 -1.27 -0.20
CA LYS A 142 1.28 -0.87 1.20
C LYS A 142 1.70 -2.09 2.03
N PRO A 143 2.35 -1.90 3.20
CA PRO A 143 2.81 -3.04 4.02
C PRO A 143 1.73 -4.06 4.39
N HIS A 144 0.47 -3.64 4.55
CA HIS A 144 -0.64 -4.55 4.84
C HIS A 144 -0.93 -5.54 3.70
N ASN A 145 -0.71 -5.13 2.45
CA ASN A 145 -0.99 -5.92 1.25
C ASN A 145 0.23 -6.71 0.76
N ILE A 146 1.38 -6.61 1.44
CA ILE A 146 2.54 -7.47 1.21
C ILE A 146 2.49 -8.60 2.24
N LEU A 147 2.17 -9.81 1.80
CA LEU A 147 2.18 -11.00 2.63
C LEU A 147 3.54 -11.69 2.57
N LEU A 148 3.86 -12.51 3.57
CA LEU A 148 5.12 -13.22 3.67
C LEU A 148 4.86 -14.73 3.74
N ASP A 149 5.48 -15.47 2.82
CA ASP A 149 5.47 -16.94 2.83
C ASP A 149 6.29 -17.50 4.00
N GLU A 150 6.41 -18.83 4.12
CA GLU A 150 7.20 -19.50 5.17
C GLU A 150 8.68 -19.09 5.22
N ASN A 151 9.24 -18.62 4.10
CA ASN A 151 10.64 -18.23 3.96
C ASN A 151 10.84 -16.71 3.99
N PHE A 152 9.81 -15.95 4.36
CA PHE A 152 9.80 -14.48 4.33
C PHE A 152 9.99 -13.87 2.94
N ILE A 153 9.63 -14.62 1.88
CA ILE A 153 9.54 -14.08 0.52
C ILE A 153 8.27 -13.22 0.42
N PRO A 154 8.37 -11.97 -0.08
CA PRO A 154 7.22 -11.10 -0.22
C PRO A 154 6.29 -11.52 -1.35
N ILE A 155 5.00 -11.53 -1.04
CA ILE A 155 3.91 -11.84 -1.94
C ILE A 155 2.96 -10.64 -2.04
N ILE A 156 2.77 -10.07 -3.23
CA ILE A 156 1.75 -9.01 -3.41
C ILE A 156 0.35 -9.64 -3.36
N SER A 157 -0.54 -9.01 -2.60
CA SER A 157 -1.93 -9.41 -2.40
C SER A 157 -2.91 -8.24 -2.56
N ASP A 158 -4.20 -8.57 -2.60
CA ASP A 158 -5.33 -7.62 -2.72
C ASP A 158 -5.38 -6.83 -4.04
N PHE A 159 -5.74 -7.53 -5.11
CA PHE A 159 -5.90 -6.96 -6.45
C PHE A 159 -7.29 -6.34 -6.70
N GLY A 160 -8.10 -6.10 -5.66
CA GLY A 160 -9.46 -5.57 -5.82
C GLY A 160 -9.52 -4.23 -6.55
N LEU A 161 -8.52 -3.37 -6.35
CA LEU A 161 -8.40 -2.07 -6.99
C LEU A 161 -7.64 -2.09 -8.33
N ALA A 162 -7.02 -3.23 -8.66
CA ALA A 162 -6.10 -3.34 -9.78
C ALA A 162 -6.79 -3.12 -11.14
N LYS A 163 -6.00 -2.72 -12.13
CA LYS A 163 -6.45 -2.54 -13.51
C LYS A 163 -5.44 -3.07 -14.50
N LEU A 164 -5.95 -3.70 -15.55
CA LEU A 164 -5.18 -4.23 -16.66
C LEU A 164 -5.25 -3.27 -17.84
N TYR A 165 -4.09 -2.98 -18.42
CA TYR A 165 -3.93 -2.16 -19.62
C TYR A 165 -3.16 -2.94 -20.68
N PRO A 166 -3.41 -2.67 -21.97
CA PRO A 166 -2.53 -3.16 -23.02
C PRO A 166 -1.09 -2.70 -22.73
N ALA A 167 -0.10 -3.58 -22.91
CA ALA A 167 1.30 -3.25 -22.67
C ALA A 167 1.82 -2.06 -23.51
N LYS A 168 1.09 -1.68 -24.56
CA LYS A 168 1.36 -0.51 -25.41
C LYS A 168 0.18 0.47 -25.33
N GLY A 169 0.27 1.43 -24.42
CA GLY A 169 -0.72 2.50 -24.23
C GLY A 169 -0.39 3.30 -22.96
N ASN A 170 0.00 4.57 -23.11
CA ASN A 170 0.62 5.33 -22.01
C ASN A 170 -0.37 6.01 -21.06
N THR A 171 -1.66 6.01 -21.38
CA THR A 171 -2.64 6.82 -20.63
C THR A 171 -3.75 5.97 -20.05
N VAL A 172 -3.78 5.94 -18.72
CA VAL A 172 -4.85 5.32 -17.95
C VAL A 172 -5.99 6.30 -17.79
N LEU A 173 -7.18 5.97 -18.33
CA LEU A 173 -8.39 6.74 -18.06
C LEU A 173 -9.01 6.26 -16.74
N LEU A 174 -8.78 7.00 -15.66
CA LEU A 174 -9.34 6.69 -14.34
C LEU A 174 -10.61 7.52 -14.09
N ILE A 175 -11.72 6.85 -13.80
CA ILE A 175 -13.03 7.50 -13.57
C ILE A 175 -13.14 8.08 -12.15
N ALA A 176 -12.44 7.49 -11.18
CA ALA A 176 -12.40 7.94 -9.79
C ALA A 176 -11.06 7.57 -9.14
N ALA A 177 -10.60 8.43 -8.23
CA ALA A 177 -9.43 8.17 -7.41
C ALA A 177 -9.63 6.90 -6.57
N ARG A 178 -8.57 6.08 -6.45
CA ARG A 178 -8.58 4.80 -5.73
C ARG A 178 -7.22 4.59 -5.05
N GLY A 179 -7.22 3.79 -3.99
CA GLY A 179 -6.04 3.47 -3.20
C GLY A 179 -6.19 3.88 -1.73
N THR A 180 -5.16 3.63 -0.94
CA THR A 180 -5.12 4.00 0.47
C THR A 180 -4.51 5.39 0.66
N LEU A 181 -5.22 6.27 1.39
CA LEU A 181 -4.71 7.60 1.76
C LEU A 181 -3.34 7.48 2.45
N GLY A 182 -2.40 8.34 2.07
CA GLY A 182 -1.01 8.25 2.50
C GLY A 182 -0.11 7.45 1.56
N TYR A 183 -0.65 6.50 0.78
CA TYR A 183 0.10 5.75 -0.25
C TYR A 183 -0.25 6.20 -1.68
N MET A 184 -1.36 6.91 -1.85
CA MET A 184 -1.82 7.39 -3.15
C MET A 184 -0.88 8.45 -3.76
N ALA A 185 -0.60 8.27 -5.04
CA ALA A 185 0.13 9.23 -5.85
C ALA A 185 -0.68 10.53 -6.05
N PRO A 186 -0.04 11.71 -6.04
CA PRO A 186 -0.75 12.99 -6.07
C PRO A 186 -1.52 13.22 -7.38
N GLU A 187 -1.08 12.68 -8.50
CA GLU A 187 -1.78 12.78 -9.79
C GLU A 187 -3.13 12.03 -9.82
N LEU A 188 -3.40 11.14 -8.85
CA LEU A 188 -4.71 10.53 -8.68
C LEU A 188 -5.75 11.52 -8.12
N LEU A 189 -5.27 12.57 -7.44
CA LEU A 189 -6.10 13.61 -6.83
C LEU A 189 -6.07 14.90 -7.66
N TYR A 190 -4.91 15.22 -8.22
CA TYR A 190 -4.63 16.47 -8.93
C TYR A 190 -4.27 16.20 -10.39
N LYS A 191 -5.27 16.25 -11.27
CA LYS A 191 -5.13 15.92 -12.71
C LYS A 191 -4.12 16.79 -13.47
N ASN A 192 -3.79 17.97 -12.95
CA ASN A 192 -2.80 18.89 -13.54
C ASN A 192 -1.35 18.45 -13.33
N LEU A 193 -1.07 17.47 -12.45
CA LEU A 193 0.29 16.98 -12.19
C LEU A 193 0.81 16.00 -13.24
N GLY A 194 -0.07 15.43 -14.05
CA GLY A 194 0.28 14.48 -15.11
C GLY A 194 -0.75 13.39 -15.28
N SER A 195 -0.54 12.54 -16.29
CA SER A 195 -1.40 11.39 -16.56
C SER A 195 -1.12 10.24 -15.61
N VAL A 196 -2.18 9.53 -15.22
CA VAL A 196 -2.08 8.29 -14.46
C VAL A 196 -1.38 7.22 -15.31
N SER A 197 -0.40 6.55 -14.71
CA SER A 197 0.41 5.48 -15.32
C SER A 197 0.91 4.53 -14.22
N TYR A 198 1.72 3.53 -14.58
CA TYR A 198 2.38 2.62 -13.62
C TYR A 198 3.20 3.34 -12.52
N LYS A 199 3.53 4.61 -12.72
CA LYS A 199 4.20 5.48 -11.74
C LYS A 199 3.40 5.72 -10.46
N VAL A 200 2.10 5.40 -10.43
CA VAL A 200 1.30 5.44 -9.20
C VAL A 200 1.77 4.39 -8.20
N ASP A 201 2.09 3.16 -8.66
CA ASP A 201 2.59 2.09 -7.79
C ASP A 201 4.03 2.37 -7.34
N VAL A 202 4.84 3.05 -8.19
CA VAL A 202 6.18 3.54 -7.80
C VAL A 202 6.07 4.52 -6.64
N TYR A 203 5.09 5.43 -6.69
CA TYR A 203 4.83 6.36 -5.59
C TYR A 203 4.28 5.64 -4.36
N SER A 204 3.48 4.59 -4.48
CA SER A 204 3.05 3.82 -3.31
C SER A 204 4.22 3.03 -2.70
N TYR A 205 5.12 2.49 -3.53
CA TYR A 205 6.34 1.79 -3.10
C TYR A 205 7.27 2.67 -2.25
N LYS A 206 7.41 3.97 -2.54
CA LYS A 206 8.24 4.87 -1.71
C LYS A 206 7.80 4.91 -0.26
N MET A 207 6.48 4.87 -0.01
CA MET A 207 5.93 4.98 1.35
C MET A 207 6.24 3.70 2.12
N LEU A 208 6.06 2.56 1.47
CA LEU A 208 6.48 1.26 2.00
C LEU A 208 7.98 1.24 2.28
N LEU A 209 8.82 1.71 1.34
CA LEU A 209 10.27 1.69 1.47
C LEU A 209 10.77 2.59 2.62
N MET A 210 10.17 3.78 2.78
CA MET A 210 10.45 4.67 3.91
C MET A 210 10.05 4.07 5.26
N GLU A 211 8.90 3.39 5.34
CA GLU A 211 8.45 2.72 6.56
C GLU A 211 9.37 1.56 6.94
N MET A 212 9.82 0.76 5.97
CA MET A 212 10.79 -0.30 6.20
C MET A 212 12.16 0.25 6.64
N ALA A 213 12.63 1.32 5.99
CA ALA A 213 13.93 1.91 6.29
C ALA A 213 13.98 2.65 7.63
N SER A 214 12.84 3.12 8.13
CA SER A 214 12.75 3.88 9.38
C SER A 214 12.16 3.09 10.55
N ARG A 215 11.55 1.93 10.26
CA ARG A 215 10.76 1.11 11.21
C ARG A 215 9.68 1.91 11.96
N ARG A 216 9.19 2.98 11.35
CA ARG A 216 8.10 3.82 11.89
C ARG A 216 7.12 4.19 10.80
N LYS A 217 5.90 4.54 11.22
CA LYS A 217 4.90 5.11 10.31
C LYS A 217 5.42 6.44 9.74
N ASN A 218 5.14 6.67 8.45
CA ASN A 218 5.56 7.89 7.76
C ASN A 218 4.92 9.17 8.32
N VAL A 219 3.70 9.04 8.87
CA VAL A 219 3.00 10.11 9.58
C VAL A 219 3.02 9.76 11.06
N SER A 220 3.61 10.62 11.88
CA SER A 220 3.61 10.48 13.35
C SER A 220 2.99 11.73 13.97
N PRO A 221 1.71 11.68 14.39
CA PRO A 221 1.05 12.83 15.03
C PRO A 221 1.67 13.20 16.39
N PHE A 222 2.48 12.31 16.98
CA PHE A 222 3.19 12.51 18.25
C PHE A 222 4.68 12.87 18.06
N ALA A 223 5.07 13.37 16.88
CA ALA A 223 6.47 13.78 16.67
C ALA A 223 6.79 15.04 17.49
N GLU A 224 7.95 15.06 18.16
CA GLU A 224 8.38 16.18 19.03
C GLU A 224 8.54 17.51 18.29
N HIS A 225 8.80 17.46 16.98
CA HIS A 225 8.96 18.63 16.12
C HIS A 225 8.03 18.54 14.91
N SER A 226 7.45 19.68 14.51
CA SER A 226 6.54 19.77 13.35
C SER A 226 7.18 19.29 12.04
N SER A 227 8.50 19.46 11.88
CA SER A 227 9.27 18.97 10.74
C SER A 227 9.35 17.44 10.67
N GLN A 228 9.16 16.73 11.79
CA GLN A 228 9.21 15.26 11.88
C GLN A 228 7.83 14.58 11.74
N ILE A 229 6.76 15.36 11.59
CA ILE A 229 5.40 14.85 11.40
C ILE A 229 5.34 13.98 10.14
N TYR A 230 6.02 14.40 9.07
CA TYR A 230 6.14 13.65 7.83
C TYR A 230 7.58 13.22 7.58
N PHE A 231 7.86 11.93 7.87
CA PHE A 231 9.21 11.37 7.83
C PHE A 231 9.95 11.59 6.48
N PRO A 232 9.31 11.45 5.30
CA PRO A 232 10.00 11.69 4.03
C PRO A 232 10.56 13.11 3.88
N SER A 233 9.83 14.13 4.36
CA SER A 233 10.31 15.53 4.31
C SER A 233 11.52 15.72 5.20
N TRP A 234 11.41 15.27 6.44
CA TRP A 234 12.50 15.34 7.40
C TRP A 234 13.75 14.61 6.91
N ALA A 235 13.61 13.37 6.44
CA ALA A 235 14.74 12.56 6.00
C ALA A 235 15.49 13.20 4.83
N SER A 236 14.77 13.77 3.86
CA SER A 236 15.41 14.50 2.77
C SER A 236 16.16 15.73 3.24
N GLU A 237 15.61 16.49 4.20
CA GLU A 237 16.25 17.69 4.73
C GLU A 237 17.57 17.35 5.44
N GLN A 238 17.57 16.31 6.28
CA GLN A 238 18.79 15.87 6.98
C GLN A 238 19.86 15.41 5.99
N LEU A 239 19.49 14.56 5.02
CA LEU A 239 20.44 14.06 4.04
C LEU A 239 21.03 15.17 3.16
N ASN A 240 20.23 16.17 2.77
CA ASN A 240 20.72 17.34 2.02
C ASN A 240 21.68 18.21 2.84
N LYS A 241 21.56 18.23 4.17
CA LYS A 241 22.49 18.89 5.09
C LYS A 241 23.74 18.06 5.40
N GLY A 242 23.85 16.85 4.83
CA GLY A 242 24.92 15.91 5.14
C GLY A 242 24.82 15.31 6.56
N ILE A 243 23.65 15.41 7.20
CA ILE A 243 23.40 14.88 8.53
C ILE A 243 22.95 13.42 8.38
N ASP A 244 23.63 12.52 9.08
CA ASP A 244 23.21 11.12 9.11
C ASP A 244 21.90 10.95 9.87
N LEU A 245 21.03 10.10 9.33
CA LEU A 245 19.73 9.84 9.91
C LEU A 245 19.89 9.01 11.17
N GLU A 246 19.38 9.51 12.29
CA GLU A 246 19.30 8.75 13.53
C GLU A 246 18.24 7.65 13.41
N ILE A 247 18.69 6.47 13.00
CA ILE A 247 17.89 5.26 12.96
C ILE A 247 18.16 4.50 14.25
N ARG A 248 17.12 4.42 15.11
CA ARG A 248 17.21 3.81 16.43
C ARG A 248 17.74 2.37 16.32
N GLU A 249 18.66 2.02 17.22
CA GLU A 249 19.15 0.65 17.42
C GLU A 249 19.79 -0.01 16.18
N ALA A 250 20.33 0.80 15.25
CA ALA A 250 21.00 0.32 14.05
C ALA A 250 22.54 0.39 14.18
N THR A 251 23.21 -0.69 13.79
CA THR A 251 24.67 -0.69 13.52
C THR A 251 25.00 0.16 12.29
N GLU A 252 26.28 0.50 12.08
CA GLU A 252 26.69 1.30 10.91
C GLU A 252 26.32 0.65 9.57
N ASP A 253 26.48 -0.66 9.43
CA ASP A 253 26.08 -1.38 8.20
C ASP A 253 24.55 -1.31 7.99
N GLN A 254 23.78 -1.40 9.07
CA GLN A 254 22.32 -1.27 9.00
C GLN A 254 21.88 0.15 8.65
N LYS A 255 22.58 1.17 9.16
CA LYS A 255 22.36 2.56 8.76
C LYS A 255 22.66 2.77 7.28
N ARG A 256 23.70 2.14 6.73
CA ARG A 256 24.01 2.20 5.29
C ARG A 256 22.90 1.58 4.45
N ILE A 257 22.38 0.42 4.84
CA ILE A 257 21.22 -0.23 4.18
C ILE A 257 20.02 0.73 4.17
N ALA A 258 19.68 1.28 5.33
CA ALA A 258 18.53 2.15 5.45
C ALA A 258 18.71 3.47 4.69
N LYS A 259 19.90 4.08 4.74
CA LYS A 259 20.25 5.28 3.95
C LYS A 259 20.07 5.02 2.45
N LYS A 260 20.50 3.84 1.97
CA LYS A 260 20.28 3.41 0.57
C LYS A 260 18.79 3.38 0.23
N MET A 261 17.99 2.69 1.05
CA MET A 261 16.54 2.59 0.86
C MET A 261 15.86 3.97 0.85
N ILE A 262 16.28 4.88 1.74
CA ILE A 262 15.72 6.23 1.83
C ILE A 262 16.04 7.04 0.58
N ILE A 263 17.28 7.02 0.09
CA ILE A 263 17.65 7.73 -1.16
C ILE A 263 16.81 7.23 -2.33
N VAL A 264 16.65 5.91 -2.47
CA VAL A 264 15.80 5.32 -3.52
C VAL A 264 14.33 5.75 -3.36
N ALA A 265 13.83 5.79 -2.13
CA ALA A 265 12.47 6.27 -1.86
C ALA A 265 12.29 7.76 -2.20
N LEU A 266 13.32 8.60 -2.00
CA LEU A 266 13.30 10.01 -2.41
C LEU A 266 13.29 10.20 -3.94
N TRP A 267 13.79 9.23 -4.72
CA TRP A 267 13.57 9.25 -6.17
C TRP A 267 12.13 8.87 -6.52
N CYS A 268 11.50 8.00 -5.74
CA CYS A 268 10.14 7.54 -5.98
C CYS A 268 9.05 8.51 -5.50
N ILE A 269 9.36 9.47 -4.61
CA ILE A 269 8.41 10.45 -4.06
C ILE A 269 8.07 11.62 -5.00
N GLN A 270 8.80 11.79 -6.11
CA GLN A 270 8.74 12.99 -6.94
C GLN A 270 7.30 13.35 -7.33
N MET A 271 6.96 14.65 -7.27
CA MET A 271 5.57 15.11 -7.44
C MET A 271 5.02 14.77 -8.83
N LYS A 272 5.80 15.04 -9.87
CA LYS A 272 5.40 14.68 -11.24
C LYS A 272 5.73 13.21 -11.52
N PRO A 273 4.81 12.45 -12.13
CA PRO A 273 5.04 11.04 -12.45
C PRO A 273 6.25 10.79 -13.36
N ILE A 274 6.55 11.75 -14.25
CA ILE A 274 7.65 11.63 -15.21
C ILE A 274 9.02 11.61 -14.53
N ASP A 275 9.15 12.27 -13.38
CA ASP A 275 10.41 12.41 -12.63
C ASP A 275 10.70 11.19 -11.74
N ARG A 276 9.72 10.30 -11.54
CA ARG A 276 9.90 9.05 -10.78
C ARG A 276 10.62 8.01 -11.65
N PRO A 277 11.51 7.17 -11.11
CA PRO A 277 12.09 6.04 -11.85
C PRO A 277 11.04 5.00 -12.24
N SER A 278 11.40 4.08 -13.15
CA SER A 278 10.67 2.80 -13.30
C SER A 278 11.05 1.84 -12.19
N MET A 279 10.23 0.80 -11.95
CA MET A 279 10.59 -0.21 -10.93
C MET A 279 11.85 -0.98 -11.29
N ASN A 280 12.11 -1.27 -12.57
CA ASN A 280 13.40 -1.79 -13.01
C ASN A 280 14.57 -0.88 -12.60
N LYS A 281 14.44 0.45 -12.75
CA LYS A 281 15.49 1.37 -12.31
C LYS A 281 15.62 1.41 -10.78
N VAL A 282 14.51 1.30 -10.06
CA VAL A 282 14.50 1.17 -8.59
C VAL A 282 15.28 -0.06 -8.14
N ILE A 283 15.11 -1.20 -8.81
CA ILE A 283 15.84 -2.44 -8.53
C ILE A 283 17.34 -2.23 -8.73
N GLU A 284 17.75 -1.66 -9.88
CA GLU A 284 19.16 -1.32 -10.14
C GLU A 284 19.75 -0.43 -9.04
N MET A 285 19.00 0.59 -8.60
CA MET A 285 19.46 1.51 -7.55
C MET A 285 19.57 0.85 -6.17
N LEU A 286 18.67 -0.08 -5.85
CA LEU A 286 18.81 -0.85 -4.61
C LEU A 286 20.06 -1.73 -4.68
N GLU A 287 20.25 -2.46 -5.78
CA GLU A 287 21.39 -3.37 -5.96
C GLU A 287 22.74 -2.64 -6.08
N ALA A 288 22.75 -1.38 -6.50
CA ALA A 288 23.97 -0.57 -6.62
C ALA A 288 24.62 -0.25 -5.28
N GLU A 289 25.93 0.07 -5.30
CA GLU A 289 26.64 0.55 -4.12
C GLU A 289 26.10 1.91 -3.66
N LEU A 290 26.07 2.13 -2.33
CA LEU A 290 25.49 3.34 -1.75
C LEU A 290 26.17 4.61 -2.29
N GLU A 291 27.49 4.55 -2.47
CA GLU A 291 28.34 5.66 -2.93
C GLU A 291 28.06 6.04 -4.40
N SER A 292 27.44 5.14 -5.18
CA SER A 292 27.05 5.41 -6.56
C SER A 292 25.70 6.12 -6.68
N LEU A 293 24.93 6.18 -5.60
CA LEU A 293 23.62 6.81 -5.60
C LEU A 293 23.73 8.32 -5.49
N GLN A 294 23.00 9.00 -6.38
CA GLN A 294 22.85 10.44 -6.34
C GLN A 294 21.57 10.81 -5.57
N MET A 295 21.60 11.94 -4.87
CA MET A 295 20.39 12.53 -4.32
C MET A 295 19.49 13.02 -5.46
N PRO A 296 18.17 12.78 -5.40
CA PRO A 296 17.24 13.35 -6.35
C PRO A 296 17.19 14.88 -6.19
N PRO A 297 16.74 15.61 -7.23
CA PRO A 297 16.39 17.02 -7.07
C PRO A 297 15.40 17.19 -5.92
N THR A 298 15.56 18.28 -5.16
CA THR A 298 14.90 18.50 -3.87
C THR A 298 13.38 18.31 -4.01
N PRO A 299 12.78 17.34 -3.30
CA PRO A 299 11.37 17.02 -3.50
C PRO A 299 10.44 17.96 -2.73
N PHE A 300 10.54 19.29 -2.88
CA PHE A 300 9.71 20.18 -2.06
C PHE A 300 9.18 21.41 -2.80
N GLN A 301 8.12 21.19 -3.57
CA GLN A 301 6.98 22.10 -3.56
C GLN A 301 5.75 21.27 -3.17
N LEU A 302 5.75 20.77 -1.94
CA LEU A 302 4.51 20.35 -1.30
C LEU A 302 3.88 21.64 -0.76
N TYR A 303 2.91 22.14 -1.52
CA TYR A 303 2.19 23.41 -1.36
C TYR A 303 2.95 24.66 -1.82
N PRO A 304 2.26 25.62 -2.49
CA PRO A 304 2.77 26.99 -2.53
C PRO A 304 2.99 27.43 -1.09
N HIS A 305 3.99 28.27 -0.84
CA HIS A 305 4.08 29.03 0.40
C HIS A 305 2.67 29.42 0.85
N ALA A 306 2.39 29.28 2.14
CA ALA A 306 1.32 30.04 2.76
C ALA A 306 1.66 31.53 2.55
N THR A 307 1.36 32.06 1.36
CA THR A 307 0.97 33.46 1.22
C THR A 307 -0.17 33.61 2.20
N GLN A 308 -0.03 34.63 3.04
CA GLN A 308 -0.98 35.06 4.03
C GLN A 308 -2.41 34.72 3.61
N TRP A 309 -3.13 34.12 4.54
CA TRP A 309 -4.56 33.89 4.47
C TRP A 309 -5.25 35.27 4.48
N ASP A 310 -5.14 36.02 3.40
CA ASP A 310 -5.90 37.23 3.17
C ASP A 310 -7.32 36.78 2.79
N ASP A 311 -8.11 36.57 3.82
CA ASP A 311 -9.49 37.03 4.02
C ASP A 311 -10.42 37.23 2.81
N VAL A 312 -10.35 36.38 1.78
CA VAL A 312 -11.26 36.45 0.61
C VAL A 312 -11.74 35.07 0.17
N THR A 313 -12.30 34.24 1.07
CA THR A 313 -13.09 33.06 0.64
C THR A 313 -14.28 32.73 1.54
N GLU A 314 -14.92 33.73 2.17
CA GLU A 314 -16.20 33.51 2.86
C GLU A 314 -17.44 33.77 1.95
N LYS A 315 -17.26 34.21 0.70
CA LYS A 315 -18.39 34.61 -0.18
C LYS A 315 -18.70 33.69 -1.35
N THR A 316 -17.92 32.63 -1.60
CA THR A 316 -18.12 31.77 -2.79
C THR A 316 -18.80 30.44 -2.47
N TYR A 317 -18.83 30.00 -1.20
CA TYR A 317 -19.51 28.75 -0.80
C TYR A 317 -21.00 28.92 -0.47
N LEU A 318 -21.50 30.16 -0.41
CA LEU A 318 -22.90 30.45 -0.08
C LEU A 318 -23.82 30.62 -1.31
N ARG A 319 -23.36 30.33 -2.53
CA ARG A 319 -24.15 30.57 -3.76
C ARG A 319 -24.55 29.36 -4.59
N GLU A 320 -24.15 28.14 -4.24
CA GLU A 320 -24.54 26.94 -5.01
C GLU A 320 -25.26 25.85 -4.19
N SER A 321 -25.60 26.10 -2.93
CA SER A 321 -26.36 25.18 -2.07
C SER A 321 -27.87 25.46 -2.05
N THR A 322 -28.48 25.72 -3.21
CA THR A 322 -29.95 25.72 -3.38
C THR A 322 -30.37 24.94 -4.62
N SER A 323 -30.10 23.64 -4.65
CA SER A 323 -31.02 22.63 -5.20
C SER A 323 -30.39 21.23 -5.16
N PHE A 324 -30.67 20.46 -4.12
CA PHE A 324 -31.30 19.15 -4.25
C PHE A 324 -31.61 18.63 -2.85
N SER A 325 -32.86 18.21 -2.68
CA SER A 325 -33.49 17.88 -1.40
C SER A 325 -33.06 16.53 -0.84
N SER A 326 -33.03 16.46 0.50
CA SER A 326 -33.53 15.38 1.39
C SER A 326 -33.15 13.93 1.02
N CYS A 327 -32.42 13.13 1.80
CA CYS A 327 -32.56 12.67 3.20
C CYS A 327 -31.54 11.51 3.34
N ASN A 328 -30.94 11.11 4.45
CA ASN A 328 -31.06 11.42 5.87
C ASN A 328 -29.71 11.12 6.56
N ASP A 329 -29.50 11.85 7.65
CA ASP A 329 -28.45 11.69 8.66
C ASP A 329 -28.46 10.33 9.38
N THR A 330 -27.29 9.91 9.84
CA THR A 330 -26.85 9.67 11.25
C THR A 330 -25.58 8.80 11.23
N GLU A 331 -24.56 8.94 12.07
CA GLU A 331 -24.19 9.84 13.16
C GLU A 331 -22.67 9.64 13.36
N ILE A 332 -21.95 10.74 13.64
CA ILE A 332 -20.54 10.72 14.04
C ILE A 332 -20.53 10.71 15.58
N GLU A 333 -20.12 9.61 16.20
CA GLU A 333 -19.84 9.60 17.63
C GLU A 333 -18.41 10.11 17.88
N SER A 334 -18.38 11.28 18.51
CA SER A 334 -17.26 11.92 19.18
C SER A 334 -16.80 11.14 20.41
N ILE A 335 -15.52 10.85 20.53
CA ILE A 335 -14.88 10.41 21.79
C ILE A 335 -14.14 11.60 22.39
N THR A 336 -14.69 12.08 23.51
CA THR A 336 -14.14 13.09 24.41
C THR A 336 -12.96 12.51 25.20
N LEU A 337 -11.83 13.23 25.23
CA LEU A 337 -10.70 12.94 26.11
C LEU A 337 -10.95 13.51 27.51
N LEU A 338 -10.84 12.63 28.52
CA LEU A 338 -10.77 13.00 29.93
C LEU A 338 -9.38 13.56 30.27
N GLY A 339 -9.37 14.66 31.02
CA GLY A 339 -8.22 15.15 31.77
C GLY A 339 -8.72 15.90 33.00
N ASN A 340 -8.66 15.26 34.17
CA ASN A 340 -8.54 15.94 35.46
C ASN A 340 -7.08 16.49 35.54
N GLU A 341 -6.70 17.50 36.33
CA GLU A 341 -6.96 17.77 37.74
C GLU A 341 -6.77 19.28 38.03
N ASN A 342 -7.08 19.65 39.28
CA ASN A 342 -6.86 20.97 39.90
C ASN A 342 -5.46 21.57 39.72
#